data_AF-A0A661ISF2-F1
#
_entry.id   AF-A0A661ISF2-F1
#
_cell.length_a   1.000
_cell.length_b   1.000
_cell.length_c   1.000
_cell.angle_alpha   90.00
_cell.angle_beta   90.00
_cell.angle_gamma   90.00
#
_symmetry.space_group_name_H-M   'P 1'
#
loop_
_entity.id
_entity.type
_entity.pdbx_description
1 polymer ?
#
loop_
_entity_poly.entity_id
_entity_poly.type
_entity_poly.pdbx_seq_one_letter_code
_entity_poly.pdbx_strand_id
1 'polypeptide(L)' 'MNTIYGTLIFFFYFVKYPIVIFLPIAYLKLDYPNSIVMNILAFTSVCLIIKDWFFPHDKSENCTGTKNKQKKA' A
#
# COMPACT_ATOMS: atom_id res chain seq x y z
N MET A 1 2.04 -18.84 11.90
CA MET A 1 3.12 -18.01 11.32
C MET A 1 2.64 -17.06 10.21
N ASN A 2 1.46 -17.27 9.59
CA ASN A 2 0.94 -16.37 8.55
C ASN A 2 0.29 -15.08 9.07
N THR A 3 -0.23 -15.08 10.31
CA THR A 3 -0.99 -13.95 10.87
C THR A 3 -0.13 -12.69 11.05
N ILE A 4 1.11 -12.86 11.53
CA ILE A 4 2.03 -11.73 11.78
C ILE A 4 2.40 -11.04 10.46
N TYR A 5 2.63 -11.82 9.40
CA TYR A 5 2.91 -11.29 8.07
C TYR A 5 1.75 -10.46 7.51
N GLY A 6 0.52 -10.96 7.64
CA GLY A 6 -0.68 -10.22 7.21
C GLY A 6 -0.86 -8.90 7.97
N THR A 7 -0.68 -8.92 9.30
CA THR A 7 -0.79 -7.70 10.13
C THR A 7 0.28 -6.68 9.76
N LEU A 8 1.51 -7.12 9.50
CA LEU A 8 2.60 -6.22 9.11
C LEU A 8 2.32 -5.55 7.76
N ILE A 9 1.88 -6.33 6.77
CA ILE A 9 1.52 -5.81 5.43
C ILE A 9 0.37 -4.80 5.54
N PHE A 10 -0.64 -5.10 6.35
CA PHE A 10 -1.75 -4.18 6.62
C PHE A 10 -1.26 -2.89 7.28
N PHE A 11 -0.39 -2.97 8.29
CA PHE A 11 0.20 -1.79 8.92
C PHE A 11 0.96 -0.92 7.91
N PHE A 12 1.82 -1.53 7.10
CA PHE A 12 2.55 -0.82 6.04
C PHE A 12 1.61 -0.21 5.00
N TYR A 13 0.44 -0.81 4.73
CA TYR A 13 -0.55 -0.26 3.80
C TYR A 13 -1.10 1.10 4.26
N PHE A 14 -1.30 1.30 5.57
CA PHE A 14 -1.73 2.60 6.13
C PHE A 14 -0.57 3.59 6.26
N VAL A 15 0.60 3.09 6.64
CA VAL A 15 1.74 3.92 6.99
C VAL A 15 2.55 4.37 5.76
N LYS A 16 2.39 3.71 4.60
CA LYS A 16 3.13 4.05 3.37
C LYS A 16 2.96 5.51 2.96
N TYR A 17 1.73 6.03 2.96
CA TYR A 17 1.44 7.39 2.48
C TYR A 17 1.96 8.48 3.43
N PRO A 18 1.70 8.42 4.75
CA PRO A 18 2.29 9.37 5.70
C PRO A 18 3.81 9.42 5.61
N ILE A 19 4.49 8.27 5.52
CA ILE A 19 5.97 8.25 5.45
C ILE A 19 6.48 8.88 4.16
N VAL A 20 5.92 8.52 3.01
CA VAL A 20 6.36 9.05 1.71
C VAL A 20 6.12 10.56 1.60
N ILE A 21 5.09 11.10 2.25
CA ILE A 21 4.80 12.54 2.28
C ILE A 21 5.64 13.26 3.35
N PHE A 22 5.81 12.64 4.52
CA PHE A 22 6.54 13.22 5.64
C PHE A 22 8.03 13.40 5.31
N LEU A 23 8.64 12.42 4.63
CA LEU A 23 10.07 12.44 4.31
C LEU A 23 10.52 13.68 3.50
N PRO A 24 9.90 14.03 2.35
CA PRO A 24 10.27 15.23 1.61
C PRO A 24 9.99 16.51 2.40
N ILE A 25 8.93 16.54 3.22
CA ILE A 25 8.64 17.69 4.08
C ILE A 25 9.71 17.86 5.15
N ALA A 26 10.13 16.77 5.80
CA ALA A 26 11.15 16.77 6.84
C ALA A 26 12.51 17.21 6.29
N TYR A 27 12.87 16.74 5.09
CA TYR A 27 14.14 17.12 4.45
C TYR A 27 14.13 18.54 3.89
N LEU A 28 13.03 19.00 3.30
CA LEU A 28 12.99 20.33 2.65
C LEU A 28 12.65 21.47 3.62
N LYS A 29 11.89 21.23 4.68
CA LYS A 29 11.44 22.28 5.60
C LYS A 29 12.09 22.26 6.98
N LEU A 30 12.54 21.09 7.43
CA LEU A 30 12.94 20.91 8.83
C LEU A 30 14.44 20.63 9.00
N ASP A 31 15.21 20.61 7.91
CA ASP A 31 16.64 20.27 7.88
C ASP A 31 16.96 19.02 8.74
N TYR A 32 16.04 18.05 8.71
CA TYR A 32 16.12 16.92 9.62
C TYR A 32 17.34 16.05 9.28
N PRO A 33 18.13 15.62 10.28
CA PRO A 33 19.34 14.85 10.03
C PRO A 33 19.03 13.56 9.29
N ASN A 34 19.79 13.32 8.22
CA ASN A 34 19.66 12.16 7.36
C ASN A 34 19.80 10.86 8.15
N SER A 35 18.66 10.25 8.48
CA SER A 35 18.58 9.02 9.26
C SER A 35 18.43 7.84 8.30
N ILE A 36 19.42 6.94 8.26
CA ILE A 36 19.43 5.75 7.38
C ILE A 36 18.15 4.93 7.54
N VAL A 37 17.67 4.77 8.78
CA VAL A 37 16.44 4.02 9.09
C VAL A 37 15.23 4.64 8.39
N MET A 38 15.09 5.96 8.42
CA MET A 38 13.97 6.67 7.82
C MET A 38 13.98 6.55 6.28
N ASN A 39 15.17 6.59 5.68
CA ASN A 39 15.36 6.38 4.25
C ASN A 39 14.98 4.95 3.83
N ILE A 40 15.41 3.93 4.56
CA ILE A 40 15.04 2.53 4.27
C ILE A 40 13.52 2.33 4.41
N LEU A 41 12.91 2.95 5.42
CA LEU A 41 11.47 2.86 5.68
C LEU A 41 10.65 3.57 4.59
N ALA A 42 11.13 4.72 4.11
CA ALA A 42 10.53 5.40 2.98
C ALA A 42 10.72 4.63 1.68
N PHE A 43 11.92 4.09 1.43
CA PHE A 43 12.20 3.29 0.24
C PHE A 43 11.31 2.04 0.15
N THR A 44 11.18 1.31 1.26
CA THR A 44 10.28 0.14 1.32
C THR A 44 8.81 0.53 1.11
N SER A 45 8.39 1.68 1.64
CA SER A 45 7.04 2.24 1.39
C SER A 45 6.82 2.58 -0.09
N VAL A 46 7.78 3.21 -0.76
CA VAL A 46 7.71 3.51 -2.21
C VAL A 46 7.66 2.21 -3.03
N CYS A 47 8.50 1.22 -2.72
CA CYS A 47 8.47 -0.08 -3.39
C CYS A 47 7.10 -0.76 -3.26
N LEU A 48 6.45 -0.68 -2.09
CA LEU A 48 5.10 -1.21 -1.89
C LEU A 48 4.06 -0.48 -2.74
N ILE A 49 4.13 0.85 -2.86
CA ILE A 49 3.23 1.63 -3.73
C ILE A 49 3.40 1.21 -5.19
N ILE A 50 4.64 1.08 -5.65
CA ILE A 50 4.93 0.67 -7.04
C ILE A 50 4.39 -0.74 -7.30
N LYS A 51 4.62 -1.67 -6.37
CA LYS A 51 4.11 -3.05 -6.47
C LYS A 51 2.57 -3.07 -6.53
N ASP A 52 1.91 -2.27 -5.72
CA ASP A 52 0.45 -2.11 -5.66
C ASP A 52 -0.11 -1.50 -6.96
N TRP A 53 0.63 -0.57 -7.57
CA TRP A 53 0.27 0.02 -8.87
C TRP A 53 0.43 -0.95 -10.04
N PHE A 54 1.49 -1.77 -10.04
CA PHE A 54 1.75 -2.74 -11.12
C PHE A 54 0.87 -3.98 -11.05
N PHE A 55 0.45 -4.37 -9.84
CA PHE A 55 -0.51 -5.43 -9.61
C PHE A 55 -1.76 -4.83 -8.98
N PRO A 56 -2.57 -4.05 -9.75
CA PRO A 56 -3.89 -3.71 -9.28
C PRO A 56 -4.58 -5.05 -9.03
N HIS A 57 -5.00 -5.27 -7.79
CA HIS A 57 -5.63 -6.52 -7.39
C HIS A 57 -6.90 -6.69 -8.23
N ASP A 58 -6.81 -7.45 -9.33
CA ASP A 58 -7.95 -7.78 -10.16
C ASP A 58 -8.93 -8.50 -9.24
N LYS A 59 -10.08 -7.87 -8.99
CA LYS A 59 -11.15 -8.52 -8.22
C LYS A 59 -11.51 -9.76 -9.00
N SER A 60 -11.29 -10.93 -8.41
CA SER A 60 -11.73 -12.17 -9.03
C SER A 60 -13.22 -12.06 -9.35
N GLU A 61 -13.59 -12.43 -10.57
CA GLU A 61 -14.98 -12.38 -11.07
C GLU A 61 -15.96 -13.23 -10.25
N ASN A 62 -15.49 -13.96 -9.24
CA ASN A 62 -16.31 -14.75 -8.31
C ASN A 62 -17.13 -13.90 -7.31
N CYS A 63 -16.93 -12.58 -7.23
CA CYS A 63 -17.83 -11.68 -6.50
C CYS A 63 -18.96 -11.09 -7.37
N THR A 64 -19.13 -11.57 -8.60
CA THR A 64 -20.31 -11.28 -9.41
C THR A 64 -21.49 -12.07 -8.85
N GLY A 65 -22.11 -11.57 -7.79
CA GLY A 65 -23.37 -12.11 -7.30
C GLY A 65 -24.35 -12.23 -8.46
N THR A 66 -24.70 -13.47 -8.81
CA THR A 66 -25.68 -13.95 -9.78
C THR A 66 -26.42 -12.86 -10.58
N LYS A 67 -25.72 -12.13 -11.46
CA LYS A 67 -26.36 -11.24 -12.43
C LYS A 67 -26.62 -12.05 -13.70
N ASN A 68 -27.72 -12.83 -13.71
CA ASN A 68 -28.51 -13.23 -14.89
C ASN A 68 -29.27 -14.55 -14.67
N LYS A 69 -30.43 -14.49 -14.01
CA LYS A 69 -31.57 -15.37 -14.30
C LYS A 69 -32.90 -14.61 -14.13
N GLN A 70 -33.00 -13.42 -14.71
CA GLN A 70 -34.27 -12.80 -15.05
C GLN A 70 -34.12 -12.05 -16.37
N LYS A 71 -34.06 -12.79 -17.47
CA LYS A 71 -34.30 -12.22 -18.79
C LYS A 71 -35.13 -13.23 -19.58
N LYS A 72 -36.43 -12.92 -19.66
CA LYS A 72 -37.39 -13.21 -20.74
C LYS A 72 -37.45 -14.64 -21.28
N ALA A 73 -38.56 -15.34 -21.00
CA ALA A 73 -39.68 -15.58 -21.93
C ALA A 73 -40.63 -16.61 -21.30
#